data_AF-A0A2I8EQP0-F1
#
_entry.id   AF-A0A2I8EQP0-F1
#
_cell.length_a   1.000
_cell.length_b   1.000
_cell.length_c   1.000
_cell.angle_alpha   90.00
_cell.angle_beta   90.00
_cell.angle_gamma   90.00
#
_symmetry.space_group_name_H-M   'P 1'
#
loop_
_entity.id
_entity.type
_entity.pdbx_description
1 polymer ?
#
loop_
_entity_poly.entity_id
_entity_poly.type
_entity_poly.pdbx_seq_one_letter_code
_entity_poly.pdbx_strand_id
1 'polypeptide(L)'
;MRHEWLEYVQRLSWDTPITVALTSATVGSVIALAWITASNARRRKRQRRDTALELALSLEGHARACRTMMHKAVWALTASSAHARHEICKDVTIPSFVFPDKLDWQVLSQKAISELREYPAMVHAAREHLEAFREFGEPAEFCWQVEFECAKAAMSALVLARATRRRFGTATWKPGARDSAIERELSDFIANAEARRKASLQEPTRFAFEQKLEVDPIVARTNGIAASV
;
A
#
# COMPACT_ATOMS: atom_id res chain seq x y z
N MET A 1 46.12 48.45 22.31
CA MET A 1 46.21 47.01 22.69
C MET A 1 45.70 46.07 21.58
N ARG A 2 46.15 46.21 20.32
CA ARG A 2 45.84 45.27 19.21
C ARG A 2 47.08 44.81 18.43
N HIS A 3 48.26 45.38 18.71
CA HIS A 3 49.49 45.08 17.97
C HIS A 3 50.32 43.93 18.59
N GLU A 4 50.21 43.70 19.90
CA GLU A 4 50.99 42.66 20.60
C GLU A 4 50.57 41.23 20.21
N TRP A 5 49.30 41.00 19.84
CA TRP A 5 48.81 39.69 19.39
C TRP A 5 49.32 39.29 18.00
N LEU A 6 49.52 40.26 17.09
CA LEU A 6 50.07 40.00 15.77
C LEU A 6 51.57 39.71 15.84
N GLU A 7 52.30 40.38 16.74
CA GLU A 7 53.71 40.08 17.00
C GLU A 7 53.90 38.70 17.66
N TYR A 8 52.96 38.25 18.49
CA TYR A 8 53.02 36.91 19.11
C TYR A 8 52.81 35.78 18.09
N VAL A 9 51.97 35.99 17.07
CA VAL A 9 51.76 35.03 15.97
C VAL A 9 52.93 35.05 14.98
N GLN A 10 53.61 36.20 14.79
CA GLN A 10 54.82 36.29 13.97
C GLN A 10 56.08 35.74 14.65
N ARG A 11 56.17 35.75 16.00
CA ARG A 11 57.28 35.14 16.75
C ARG A 11 57.17 33.63 16.94
N LEU A 12 56.02 33.03 16.61
CA LEU A 12 55.90 31.57 16.53
C LEU A 12 56.63 31.11 15.26
N SER A 13 57.94 30.94 15.38
CA SER A 13 58.84 30.62 14.28
C SER A 13 58.36 29.39 13.51
N TRP A 14 58.06 29.61 12.22
CA TRP A 14 57.84 28.57 11.23
C TRP A 14 59.12 27.74 10.93
N ASP A 15 60.24 28.08 11.57
CA ASP A 15 61.55 27.46 11.37
C ASP A 15 61.83 26.25 12.27
N THR A 16 60.90 25.86 13.14
CA THR A 16 61.09 24.65 13.96
C THR A 16 60.41 23.44 13.32
N PRO A 17 61.16 22.35 13.03
CA PRO A 17 60.59 21.15 12.38
C PRO A 17 59.46 20.53 13.19
N ILE A 18 59.42 20.79 14.51
CA ILE A 18 58.38 20.34 15.43
C ILE A 18 57.06 21.09 15.20
N THR A 19 57.07 22.41 14.95
CA THR A 19 55.83 23.17 14.67
C THR A 19 55.29 22.84 13.28
N VAL A 20 56.17 22.63 12.29
CA VAL A 20 55.77 22.15 10.94
C VAL A 20 55.22 20.73 11.00
N ALA A 21 55.82 19.83 11.79
CA ALA A 21 55.32 18.47 11.99
C ALA A 21 53.96 18.44 12.72
N LEU A 22 53.77 19.27 13.76
CA LEU A 22 52.50 19.36 14.50
C LEU A 22 51.38 20.00 13.67
N THR A 23 51.68 21.05 12.90
CA THR A 23 50.69 21.69 12.03
C THR A 23 50.32 20.81 10.84
N SER A 24 51.27 20.08 10.24
CA SER A 24 50.96 19.10 9.18
C SER A 24 50.16 17.89 9.70
N ALA A 25 50.45 17.40 10.92
CA ALA A 25 49.68 16.32 11.53
C ALA A 25 48.21 16.72 11.83
N THR A 26 47.99 17.96 12.29
CA THR A 26 46.63 18.46 12.56
C THR A 26 45.84 18.72 11.27
N VAL A 27 46.47 19.30 10.24
CA VAL A 27 45.84 19.49 8.92
C VAL A 27 45.51 18.13 8.27
N GLY A 28 46.42 17.15 8.35
CA GLY A 28 46.18 15.78 7.88
C GLY A 28 45.01 15.10 8.61
N SER A 29 44.91 15.30 9.93
CA SER A 29 43.81 14.78 10.74
C SER A 29 42.46 15.39 10.36
N VAL A 30 42.38 16.71 10.16
CA VAL A 30 41.14 17.39 9.75
C VAL A 30 40.69 16.92 8.37
N ILE A 31 41.61 16.79 7.41
CA ILE A 31 41.31 16.29 6.06
C ILE A 31 40.83 14.84 6.13
N ALA A 32 41.47 13.99 6.93
CA ALA A 32 41.05 12.61 7.12
C ALA A 32 39.65 12.52 7.75
N LEU A 33 39.36 13.29 8.80
CA LEU A 33 38.04 13.36 9.42
C LEU A 33 36.97 13.90 8.44
N ALA A 34 37.30 14.91 7.63
CA ALA A 34 36.42 15.42 6.59
C ALA A 34 36.15 14.35 5.51
N TRP A 35 37.16 13.58 5.11
CA TRP A 35 37.00 12.47 4.16
C TRP A 35 36.18 11.31 4.74
N ILE A 36 36.43 10.92 5.98
CA ILE A 36 35.68 9.87 6.69
C ILE A 36 34.22 10.27 6.86
N THR A 37 33.96 11.51 7.26
CA THR A 37 32.58 12.01 7.41
C THR A 37 31.87 12.09 6.05
N ALA A 38 32.52 12.61 5.01
CA ALA A 38 31.96 12.67 3.67
C ALA A 38 31.70 11.28 3.07
N SER A 39 32.64 10.34 3.22
CA SER A 39 32.48 8.96 2.74
C SER A 39 31.39 8.21 3.50
N ASN A 40 31.31 8.36 4.83
CA ASN A 40 30.25 7.80 5.65
C ASN A 40 28.87 8.36 5.28
N ALA A 41 28.77 9.67 5.04
CA ALA A 41 27.53 10.30 4.60
C ALA A 41 27.08 9.77 3.23
N ARG A 42 28.02 9.59 2.28
CA ARG A 42 27.75 8.99 0.97
C ARG A 42 27.30 7.54 1.10
N ARG A 43 27.95 6.74 1.95
CA ARG A 43 27.59 5.34 2.20
C ARG A 43 26.18 5.23 2.79
N ARG A 44 25.86 6.02 3.81
CA ARG A 44 24.51 6.08 4.40
C ARG A 44 23.45 6.47 3.37
N LYS A 45 23.75 7.42 2.48
CA LYS A 45 22.83 7.82 1.40
C LYS A 45 22.58 6.70 0.39
N ARG A 46 23.60 5.90 0.06
CA ARG A 46 23.45 4.72 -0.82
C ARG A 46 22.60 3.65 -0.14
N GLN A 47 22.95 3.28 1.09
CA GLN A 47 22.18 2.32 1.90
C GLN A 47 20.70 2.72 2.00
N ARG A 48 20.39 4.00 2.28
CA ARG A 48 19.00 4.52 2.26
C ARG A 48 18.26 4.24 0.97
N ARG A 49 18.93 4.44 -0.17
CA ARG A 49 18.34 4.25 -1.48
C ARG A 49 18.14 2.78 -1.80
N ASP A 50 19.12 1.94 -1.45
CA ASP A 50 19.07 0.51 -1.72
C ASP A 50 17.94 -0.13 -0.89
N THR A 51 17.87 0.16 0.42
CA THR A 51 16.78 -0.30 1.30
C THR A 51 15.41 0.21 0.83
N ALA A 52 15.31 1.49 0.45
CA ALA A 52 14.05 2.04 -0.05
C ALA A 52 13.62 1.42 -1.40
N LEU A 53 14.59 1.06 -2.24
CA LEU A 53 14.34 0.40 -3.52
C LEU A 53 13.87 -1.04 -3.31
N GLU A 54 14.49 -1.79 -2.39
CA GLU A 54 14.02 -3.14 -2.02
C GLU A 54 12.60 -3.12 -1.46
N LEU A 55 12.30 -2.15 -0.58
CA LEU A 55 10.95 -1.93 -0.07
C LEU A 55 9.95 -1.66 -1.19
N ALA A 56 10.27 -0.73 -2.09
CA ALA A 56 9.39 -0.41 -3.22
C ALA A 56 9.17 -1.61 -4.15
N LEU A 57 10.22 -2.37 -4.45
CA LEU A 57 10.13 -3.59 -5.26
C LEU A 57 9.27 -4.67 -4.60
N SER A 58 9.37 -4.84 -3.28
CA SER A 58 8.54 -5.81 -2.54
C SER A 58 7.05 -5.45 -2.64
N LEU A 59 6.71 -4.16 -2.46
CA LEU A 59 5.35 -3.66 -2.57
C LEU A 59 4.81 -3.78 -4.01
N GLU A 60 5.62 -3.45 -5.01
CA GLU A 60 5.27 -3.63 -6.43
C GLU A 60 5.07 -5.10 -6.79
N GLY A 61 5.91 -6.00 -6.25
CA GLY A 61 5.76 -7.44 -6.38
C GLY A 61 4.44 -7.93 -5.79
N HIS A 62 4.08 -7.42 -4.61
CA HIS A 62 2.83 -7.74 -3.97
C HIS A 62 1.61 -7.21 -4.74
N ALA A 63 1.66 -5.99 -5.29
CA ALA A 63 0.61 -5.46 -6.13
C ALA A 63 0.32 -6.35 -7.36
N ARG A 64 1.36 -6.91 -7.99
CA ARG A 64 1.21 -7.89 -9.09
C ARG A 64 0.59 -9.21 -8.62
N ALA A 65 0.98 -9.68 -7.43
CA ALA A 65 0.39 -10.88 -6.84
C ALA A 65 -1.11 -10.67 -6.58
N CYS A 66 -1.49 -9.53 -6.00
CA CYS A 66 -2.88 -9.16 -5.77
C CYS A 66 -3.67 -9.06 -7.07
N ARG A 67 -3.13 -8.42 -8.11
CA ARG A 67 -3.75 -8.39 -9.45
C ARG A 67 -3.98 -9.81 -10.01
N THR A 68 -3.02 -10.71 -9.81
CA THR A 68 -3.15 -12.10 -10.27
C THR A 68 -4.26 -12.82 -9.51
N MET A 69 -4.35 -12.64 -8.18
CA MET A 69 -5.42 -13.21 -7.37
C MET A 69 -6.80 -12.63 -7.69
N MET A 70 -6.87 -11.34 -8.01
CA MET A 70 -8.07 -10.66 -8.50
C MET A 70 -8.60 -11.33 -9.77
N HIS A 71 -7.76 -11.53 -10.79
CA HIS A 71 -8.19 -12.23 -12.01
C HIS A 71 -8.51 -13.72 -11.76
N LYS A 72 -7.81 -14.38 -10.85
CA LYS A 72 -8.14 -15.76 -10.44
C LYS A 72 -9.52 -15.84 -9.79
N ALA A 73 -9.90 -14.86 -8.98
CA ALA A 73 -11.24 -14.80 -8.38
C ALA A 73 -12.32 -14.64 -9.45
N VAL A 74 -12.11 -13.76 -10.43
CA VAL A 74 -13.01 -13.59 -11.59
C VAL A 74 -13.11 -14.88 -12.42
N TRP A 75 -11.98 -15.55 -12.63
CA TRP A 75 -11.96 -16.83 -13.32
C TRP A 75 -12.70 -17.93 -12.52
N ALA A 76 -12.52 -18.00 -11.20
CA ALA A 76 -13.19 -18.96 -10.33
C ALA A 76 -14.72 -18.84 -10.40
N LEU A 77 -15.24 -17.63 -10.53
CA LEU A 77 -16.68 -17.36 -10.73
C LEU A 77 -17.22 -17.90 -12.06
N THR A 78 -16.40 -17.84 -13.11
CA THR A 78 -16.79 -18.20 -14.48
C THR A 78 -16.49 -19.67 -14.82
N ALA A 79 -15.58 -20.31 -14.10
CA ALA A 79 -15.30 -21.73 -14.21
C ALA A 79 -16.49 -22.59 -13.72
N SER A 80 -16.77 -23.65 -14.48
CA SER A 80 -18.05 -24.40 -14.53
C SER A 80 -18.27 -25.42 -13.40
N SER A 81 -19.55 -25.74 -13.16
CA SER A 81 -20.19 -26.62 -12.16
C SER A 81 -20.09 -26.14 -10.70
N ALA A 82 -21.24 -26.11 -10.00
CA ALA A 82 -21.36 -25.65 -8.61
C ALA A 82 -20.41 -26.40 -7.64
N HIS A 83 -20.09 -27.67 -7.95
CA HIS A 83 -19.17 -28.49 -7.16
C HIS A 83 -17.71 -28.11 -7.37
N ALA A 84 -17.29 -27.85 -8.62
CA ALA A 84 -15.92 -27.40 -8.89
C ALA A 84 -15.68 -25.95 -8.40
N ARG A 85 -16.71 -25.09 -8.39
CA ARG A 85 -16.59 -23.73 -7.85
C ARG A 85 -16.12 -23.70 -6.40
N HIS A 86 -16.66 -24.58 -5.56
CA HIS A 86 -16.34 -24.60 -4.13
C HIS A 86 -14.89 -25.02 -3.87
N GLU A 87 -14.33 -25.92 -4.69
CA GLU A 87 -12.92 -26.31 -4.61
C GLU A 87 -11.99 -25.24 -5.19
N ILE A 88 -12.34 -24.63 -6.32
CA ILE A 88 -11.54 -23.58 -6.96
C ILE A 88 -11.47 -22.32 -6.09
N CYS A 89 -12.53 -21.99 -5.35
CA CYS A 89 -12.54 -20.87 -4.41
C CYS A 89 -11.59 -21.07 -3.21
N LYS A 90 -11.16 -22.31 -2.90
CA LYS A 90 -10.28 -22.57 -1.74
C LYS A 90 -8.91 -21.93 -1.89
N ASP A 91 -8.44 -21.79 -3.13
CA ASP A 91 -7.14 -21.22 -3.47
C ASP A 91 -7.20 -19.70 -3.67
N VAL A 92 -8.40 -19.12 -3.64
CA VAL A 92 -8.64 -17.68 -3.86
C VAL A 92 -8.57 -16.96 -2.51
N THR A 93 -7.51 -16.18 -2.29
CA THR A 93 -7.31 -15.35 -1.10
C THR A 93 -6.40 -14.17 -1.43
N ILE A 94 -6.36 -13.14 -0.56
CA ILE A 94 -5.38 -12.06 -0.69
C ILE A 94 -3.99 -12.64 -0.40
N PRO A 95 -2.99 -12.43 -1.28
CA PRO A 95 -1.61 -12.84 -1.00
C PRO A 95 -1.13 -12.32 0.35
N SER A 96 -0.37 -13.13 1.10
CA SER A 96 0.25 -12.62 2.32
C SER A 96 1.38 -11.65 1.96
N PHE A 97 1.57 -10.63 2.78
CA PHE A 97 2.68 -9.69 2.59
C PHE A 97 3.54 -9.62 3.84
N VAL A 98 4.84 -9.81 3.64
CA VAL A 98 5.87 -9.59 4.66
C VAL A 98 7.03 -8.89 3.97
N PHE A 99 7.60 -7.89 4.63
CA PHE A 99 8.80 -7.26 4.13
C PHE A 99 10.02 -8.19 4.27
N PRO A 100 11.02 -8.11 3.38
CA PRO A 100 12.25 -8.91 3.50
C PRO A 100 12.93 -8.78 4.88
N ASP A 101 13.36 -9.91 5.45
CA ASP A 101 13.95 -9.95 6.80
C ASP A 101 15.24 -9.14 6.95
N LYS A 102 15.97 -8.95 5.85
CA LYS A 102 17.30 -8.32 5.83
C LYS A 102 17.27 -6.79 5.67
N LEU A 103 16.13 -6.15 5.93
CA LEU A 103 15.98 -4.71 5.76
C LEU A 103 16.57 -3.92 6.94
N ASP A 104 17.47 -2.99 6.61
CA ASP A 104 18.04 -2.03 7.57
C ASP A 104 17.06 -0.89 7.90
N TRP A 105 16.04 -1.18 8.72
CA TRP A 105 15.01 -0.20 9.12
C TRP A 105 15.57 1.07 9.75
N GLN A 106 16.70 0.96 10.48
CA GLN A 106 17.37 2.09 11.16
C GLN A 106 17.81 3.22 10.22
N VAL A 107 17.89 2.91 8.92
CA VAL A 107 18.39 3.81 7.90
C VAL A 107 17.28 4.75 7.40
N LEU A 108 16.00 4.40 7.65
CA LEU A 108 14.80 5.14 7.27
C LEU A 108 14.34 6.11 8.37
N SER A 109 13.45 7.06 8.03
CA SER A 109 12.83 7.94 9.02
C SER A 109 11.74 7.20 9.80
N GLN A 110 11.55 7.55 11.08
CA GLN A 110 10.55 6.91 11.94
C GLN A 110 9.13 6.97 11.35
N LYS A 111 8.76 8.09 10.74
CA LYS A 111 7.47 8.25 10.03
C LYS A 111 7.33 7.30 8.84
N ALA A 112 8.41 7.07 8.08
CA ALA A 112 8.36 6.11 6.98
C ALA A 112 8.23 4.68 7.50
N ILE A 113 8.90 4.37 8.61
CA ILE A 113 8.81 3.05 9.25
C ILE A 113 7.39 2.78 9.74
N SER A 114 6.73 3.74 10.39
CA SER A 114 5.36 3.55 10.89
C SER A 114 4.37 3.31 9.75
N GLU A 115 4.40 4.14 8.70
CA GLU A 115 3.51 3.99 7.53
C GLU A 115 3.76 2.67 6.81
N LEU A 116 5.03 2.24 6.68
CA LEU A 116 5.35 0.97 6.04
C LEU A 116 4.88 -0.22 6.87
N ARG A 117 5.08 -0.21 8.19
CA ARG A 117 4.69 -1.31 9.08
C ARG A 117 3.18 -1.48 9.24
N GLU A 118 2.41 -0.43 9.00
CA GLU A 118 0.95 -0.49 8.99
C GLU A 118 0.42 -1.33 7.82
N TYR A 119 1.13 -1.35 6.69
CA TYR A 119 0.67 -2.03 5.48
C TYR A 119 0.48 -3.55 5.65
N PRO A 120 1.47 -4.34 6.13
CA PRO A 120 1.26 -5.77 6.41
C PRO A 120 0.09 -6.03 7.37
N ALA A 121 -0.09 -5.16 8.38
CA ALA A 121 -1.19 -5.31 9.34
C ALA A 121 -2.56 -5.10 8.67
N MET A 122 -2.67 -4.12 7.78
CA MET A 122 -3.88 -3.90 6.97
C MET A 122 -4.17 -5.08 6.03
N VAL A 123 -3.16 -5.63 5.36
CA VAL A 123 -3.32 -6.83 4.51
C VAL A 123 -3.75 -8.04 5.33
N HIS A 124 -3.16 -8.24 6.50
CA HIS A 124 -3.54 -9.33 7.40
C HIS A 124 -4.99 -9.17 7.89
N ALA A 125 -5.39 -7.98 8.34
CA ALA A 125 -6.76 -7.72 8.75
C ALA A 125 -7.77 -7.98 7.62
N ALA A 126 -7.46 -7.60 6.38
CA ALA A 126 -8.30 -7.88 5.22
C ALA A 126 -8.41 -9.39 4.93
N ARG A 127 -7.33 -10.15 5.14
CA ARG A 127 -7.35 -11.61 5.01
C ARG A 127 -8.23 -12.27 6.05
N GLU A 128 -8.07 -11.91 7.32
CA GLU A 128 -8.91 -12.43 8.41
C GLU A 128 -10.40 -12.13 8.15
N HIS A 129 -10.70 -10.93 7.64
CA HIS A 129 -12.06 -10.56 7.26
C HIS A 129 -12.63 -11.46 6.16
N LEU A 130 -11.82 -11.81 5.16
CA LEU A 130 -12.21 -12.73 4.10
C LEU A 130 -12.34 -14.18 4.58
N GLU A 131 -11.51 -14.61 5.52
CA GLU A 131 -11.63 -15.94 6.12
C GLU A 131 -12.98 -16.11 6.82
N ALA A 132 -13.49 -15.06 7.49
CA ALA A 132 -14.86 -15.07 8.00
C ALA A 132 -15.92 -15.20 6.88
N PHE A 133 -15.76 -14.50 5.75
CA PHE A 133 -16.66 -14.67 4.59
C PHE A 133 -16.58 -16.05 3.97
N ARG A 134 -15.42 -16.72 4.03
CA ARG A 134 -15.24 -18.06 3.50
C ARG A 134 -16.04 -19.10 4.29
N GLU A 135 -16.19 -18.90 5.59
CA GLU A 135 -16.93 -19.82 6.47
C GLU A 135 -18.45 -19.66 6.35
N PHE A 136 -18.93 -18.42 6.16
CA PHE A 136 -20.36 -18.10 6.28
C PHE A 136 -21.02 -17.54 5.02
N GLY A 137 -20.24 -17.15 3.99
CA GLY A 137 -20.73 -16.44 2.81
C GLY A 137 -21.01 -17.35 1.61
N GLU A 138 -21.74 -16.80 0.63
CA GLU A 138 -21.90 -17.46 -0.67
C GLU A 138 -20.55 -17.44 -1.44
N PRO A 139 -20.15 -18.52 -2.12
CA PRO A 139 -18.89 -18.57 -2.88
C PRO A 139 -18.75 -17.45 -3.92
N ALA A 140 -19.87 -16.99 -4.48
CA ALA A 140 -19.90 -15.89 -5.44
C ALA A 140 -19.54 -14.54 -4.78
N GLU A 141 -20.18 -14.25 -3.64
CA GLU A 141 -19.91 -13.06 -2.84
C GLU A 141 -18.48 -13.06 -2.29
N PHE A 142 -17.99 -14.23 -1.86
CA PHE A 142 -16.61 -14.39 -1.41
C PHE A 142 -15.61 -14.00 -2.51
N CYS A 143 -15.78 -14.50 -3.73
CA CYS A 143 -14.88 -14.17 -4.84
C CYS A 143 -14.89 -12.67 -5.17
N TRP A 144 -16.06 -12.03 -5.13
CA TRP A 144 -16.16 -10.58 -5.31
C TRP A 144 -15.47 -9.80 -4.19
N GLN A 145 -15.60 -10.24 -2.95
CA GLN A 145 -14.93 -9.60 -1.83
C GLN A 145 -13.41 -9.77 -1.93
N VAL A 146 -12.92 -10.93 -2.36
CA VAL A 146 -11.49 -11.15 -2.63
C VAL A 146 -10.99 -10.24 -3.75
N GLU A 147 -11.74 -10.13 -4.85
CA GLU A 147 -11.43 -9.26 -5.98
C GLU A 147 -11.26 -7.80 -5.51
N PHE A 148 -12.23 -7.31 -4.73
CA PHE A 148 -12.25 -5.95 -4.21
C PHE A 148 -11.11 -5.65 -3.23
N GLU A 149 -10.90 -6.52 -2.24
CA GLU A 149 -9.84 -6.33 -1.25
C GLU A 149 -8.44 -6.52 -1.86
N CYS A 150 -8.28 -7.43 -2.82
CA CYS A 150 -7.04 -7.53 -3.60
C CYS A 150 -6.77 -6.24 -4.39
N ALA A 151 -7.79 -5.63 -5.01
CA ALA A 151 -7.63 -4.41 -5.76
C ALA A 151 -7.20 -3.23 -4.85
N LYS A 152 -7.80 -3.11 -3.67
CA LYS A 152 -7.41 -2.13 -2.64
C LYS A 152 -6.00 -2.35 -2.10
N ALA A 153 -5.66 -3.59 -1.76
CA ALA A 153 -4.34 -3.96 -1.27
C ALA A 153 -3.26 -3.66 -2.32
N ALA A 154 -3.54 -3.94 -3.60
CA ALA A 154 -2.64 -3.61 -4.71
C ALA A 154 -2.46 -2.10 -4.88
N MET A 155 -3.55 -1.33 -4.89
CA MET A 155 -3.50 0.12 -5.05
C MET A 155 -2.71 0.78 -3.92
N SER A 156 -2.99 0.41 -2.67
CA SER A 156 -2.28 0.92 -1.50
C SER A 156 -0.79 0.55 -1.51
N ALA A 157 -0.43 -0.67 -1.94
CA ALA A 157 0.97 -1.04 -2.16
C ALA A 157 1.66 -0.14 -3.18
N LEU A 158 1.03 0.14 -4.33
CA LEU A 158 1.62 1.00 -5.36
C LEU A 158 1.77 2.45 -4.90
N VAL A 159 0.79 2.98 -4.16
CA VAL A 159 0.87 4.31 -3.55
C VAL A 159 2.03 4.39 -2.56
N LEU A 160 2.18 3.39 -1.69
CA LEU A 160 3.29 3.30 -0.75
C LEU A 160 4.64 3.15 -1.46
N ALA A 161 4.74 2.30 -2.48
CA ALA A 161 5.96 2.12 -3.28
C ALA A 161 6.39 3.43 -3.96
N ARG A 162 5.44 4.23 -4.47
CA ARG A 162 5.74 5.54 -5.04
C ARG A 162 6.17 6.54 -3.99
N ALA A 163 5.50 6.55 -2.84
CA ALA A 163 5.84 7.43 -1.74
C ALA A 163 7.25 7.14 -1.23
N THR A 164 7.63 5.86 -1.07
CA THR A 164 9.00 5.48 -0.70
C THR A 164 10.01 5.91 -1.75
N ARG A 165 9.76 5.62 -3.03
CA ARG A 165 10.68 6.01 -4.11
C ARG A 165 10.91 7.52 -4.16
N ARG A 166 9.85 8.32 -4.04
CA ARG A 166 9.92 9.79 -4.03
C ARG A 166 10.68 10.32 -2.81
N ARG A 167 10.39 9.81 -1.61
CA ARG A 167 11.00 10.29 -0.36
C ARG A 167 12.50 10.01 -0.30
N PHE A 168 12.96 8.88 -0.84
CA PHE A 168 14.37 8.49 -0.80
C PHE A 168 15.14 8.79 -2.09
N GLY A 169 14.47 9.39 -3.08
CA GLY A 169 15.08 9.79 -4.35
C GLY A 169 15.67 8.61 -5.12
N THR A 170 14.96 7.48 -5.12
CA THR A 170 15.29 6.30 -5.93
C THR A 170 14.74 6.47 -7.34
N ALA A 171 15.14 5.58 -8.27
CA ALA A 171 14.61 5.59 -9.63
C ALA A 171 13.07 5.55 -9.62
N THR A 172 12.45 6.33 -10.51
CA THR A 172 11.00 6.30 -10.71
C THR A 172 10.58 4.91 -11.19
N TRP A 173 9.42 4.45 -10.72
CA TRP A 173 8.88 3.19 -11.20
C TRP A 173 8.49 3.34 -12.67
N LYS A 174 9.12 2.52 -13.52
CA LYS A 174 8.77 2.39 -14.94
C LYS A 174 8.17 0.99 -15.11
N PRO A 175 6.84 0.86 -15.10
CA PRO A 175 6.21 -0.44 -15.31
C PRO A 175 6.60 -0.99 -16.69
N GLY A 176 6.82 -2.30 -16.77
CA GLY A 176 6.97 -2.97 -18.07
C GLY A 176 5.67 -2.91 -18.87
N ALA A 177 5.70 -3.31 -20.14
CA ALA A 177 4.52 -3.26 -21.02
C ALA A 177 3.27 -3.91 -20.40
N ARG A 178 3.45 -5.01 -19.65
CA ARG A 178 2.38 -5.73 -18.95
C ARG A 178 1.78 -4.98 -17.75
N ASP A 179 2.57 -4.15 -17.09
CA ASP A 179 2.16 -3.44 -15.87
C ASP A 179 1.77 -1.99 -16.18
N SER A 180 1.86 -1.55 -17.44
CA SER A 180 1.67 -0.14 -17.82
C SER A 180 0.27 0.39 -17.49
N ALA A 181 -0.74 -0.48 -17.55
CA ALA A 181 -2.13 -0.16 -17.27
C ALA A 181 -2.59 -0.59 -15.86
N ILE A 182 -1.71 -1.16 -15.02
CA ILE A 182 -2.12 -1.79 -13.76
C ILE A 182 -2.91 -0.86 -12.84
N GLU A 183 -2.51 0.40 -12.74
CA GLU A 183 -3.20 1.34 -11.86
C GLU A 183 -4.57 1.74 -12.36
N ARG A 184 -4.66 2.01 -13.67
CA ARG A 184 -5.93 2.34 -14.30
C ARG A 184 -6.92 1.19 -14.14
N GLU A 185 -6.44 -0.02 -14.39
CA GLU A 185 -7.25 -1.21 -14.22
C GLU A 185 -7.69 -1.40 -12.77
N LEU A 186 -6.79 -1.26 -11.80
CA LEU A 186 -7.15 -1.33 -10.38
C LEU A 186 -8.17 -0.27 -9.98
N SER A 187 -8.04 0.98 -10.49
CA SER A 187 -9.03 2.02 -10.22
C SER A 187 -10.39 1.71 -10.84
N ASP A 188 -10.40 1.19 -12.08
CA ASP A 188 -11.63 0.80 -12.76
C ASP A 188 -12.32 -0.36 -12.03
N PHE A 189 -11.57 -1.34 -11.54
CA PHE A 189 -12.09 -2.45 -10.72
C PHE A 189 -12.67 -1.97 -9.40
N ILE A 190 -11.97 -1.11 -8.66
CA ILE A 190 -12.46 -0.55 -7.40
C ILE A 190 -13.77 0.22 -7.64
N ALA A 191 -13.81 1.08 -8.67
CA ALA A 191 -15.00 1.84 -9.01
C ALA A 191 -16.19 0.94 -9.38
N ASN A 192 -15.95 -0.10 -10.17
CA ASN A 192 -16.98 -1.07 -10.55
C ASN A 192 -17.51 -1.87 -9.35
N ALA A 193 -16.62 -2.31 -8.45
CA ALA A 193 -16.99 -3.04 -7.24
C ALA A 193 -17.81 -2.15 -6.29
N GLU A 194 -17.41 -0.88 -6.11
CA GLU A 194 -18.18 0.08 -5.31
C GLU A 194 -19.54 0.41 -5.91
N ALA A 195 -19.63 0.53 -7.24
CA ALA A 195 -20.90 0.74 -7.93
C ALA A 195 -21.88 -0.44 -7.70
N ARG A 196 -21.38 -1.68 -7.77
CA ARG A 196 -22.18 -2.89 -7.46
C ARG A 196 -22.63 -2.95 -6.01
N ARG A 197 -21.75 -2.59 -5.07
CA ARG A 197 -22.11 -2.48 -3.65
C ARG A 197 -23.20 -1.43 -3.41
N LYS A 198 -23.14 -0.29 -4.11
CA LYS A 198 -24.19 0.74 -4.03
C LYS A 198 -25.51 0.27 -4.64
N ALA A 199 -25.47 -0.48 -5.75
CA ALA A 199 -26.67 -1.01 -6.39
C ALA A 199 -27.39 -2.04 -5.50
N SER A 200 -26.66 -2.98 -4.90
CA SER A 200 -27.20 -3.97 -3.95
C SER A 200 -27.75 -3.35 -2.67
N LEU A 201 -27.24 -2.20 -2.24
CA LEU A 201 -27.81 -1.43 -1.12
C LEU A 201 -29.09 -0.67 -1.50
N GLN A 202 -29.31 -0.37 -2.78
CA GLN A 202 -30.50 0.34 -3.25
C GLN A 202 -31.68 -0.61 -3.56
N GLU A 203 -31.43 -1.86 -3.97
CA GLU A 203 -32.45 -2.89 -4.20
C GLU A 203 -33.36 -3.22 -2.99
N PRO A 204 -32.88 -3.31 -1.74
CA PRO A 204 -33.71 -3.51 -0.55
C PRO A 204 -34.80 -2.45 -0.38
N THR A 205 -34.55 -1.24 -0.89
CA THR A 205 -35.49 -0.11 -0.82
C THR A 205 -36.68 -0.27 -1.77
N ARG A 206 -36.56 -1.09 -2.83
CA ARG A 206 -37.64 -1.34 -3.79
C ARG A 206 -38.63 -2.40 -3.28
N PHE A 207 -38.13 -3.49 -2.69
CA PHE A 207 -38.97 -4.54 -2.12
C PHE A 207 -39.82 -4.05 -0.93
N ALA A 208 -39.29 -3.14 -0.11
CA ALA A 208 -40.05 -2.54 0.99
C ALA A 208 -41.16 -1.57 0.52
N PHE A 209 -41.04 -1.01 -0.69
CA PHE A 209 -42.01 -0.06 -1.24
C PHE A 209 -43.11 -0.77 -2.04
N GLU A 210 -42.77 -1.82 -2.79
CA GLU A 210 -43.74 -2.60 -3.56
C GLU A 210 -44.64 -3.47 -2.67
N GLN A 211 -44.10 -4.03 -1.57
CA GLN A 211 -44.92 -4.79 -0.61
C GLN A 211 -45.93 -3.90 0.15
N LYS A 212 -45.72 -2.59 0.16
CA LYS A 212 -46.65 -1.60 0.75
C LYS A 212 -47.68 -1.08 -0.25
N LEU A 213 -47.52 -1.37 -1.55
CA LEU A 213 -48.48 -1.02 -2.61
C LEU A 213 -49.39 -2.20 -3.00
N GLU A 214 -48.99 -3.45 -2.72
CA GLU A 214 -49.81 -4.64 -3.05
C GLU A 214 -50.79 -5.08 -1.93
N VAL A 215 -50.69 -4.53 -0.72
CA VAL A 215 -51.70 -4.72 0.34
C VAL A 215 -52.75 -3.61 0.22
N ASP A 216 -53.52 -3.64 -0.87
CA ASP A 216 -54.93 -3.20 -0.87
C ASP A 216 -55.63 -3.64 -2.17
N PRO A 217 -56.28 -4.81 -2.17
CA PRO A 217 -57.37 -5.05 -3.09
C PRO A 217 -58.70 -5.26 -2.34
N ILE A 218 -59.56 -4.24 -2.47
CA ILE A 218 -61.01 -4.29 -2.77
C ILE A 218 -61.92 -4.97 -1.72
N VAL A 219 -62.99 -4.29 -1.28
CA VAL A 219 -64.42 -4.70 -1.41
C VAL A 219 -65.31 -3.64 -0.74
N ALA A 220 -66.07 -2.88 -1.55
CA ALA A 220 -67.38 -2.38 -1.12
C ALA A 220 -68.41 -2.83 -2.18
N ARG A 221 -68.96 -4.01 -1.90
CA ARG A 221 -70.00 -4.69 -2.69
C ARG A 221 -71.31 -3.92 -2.53
N THR A 222 -71.92 -3.63 -3.67
CA THR A 222 -73.32 -3.27 -3.82
C THR A 222 -74.24 -4.24 -3.07
N ASN A 223 -75.28 -3.72 -2.42
CA ASN A 223 -76.52 -4.45 -2.14
C ASN A 223 -77.66 -3.42 -2.10
N GLY A 224 -78.43 -3.35 -3.19
CA GLY A 224 -79.82 -2.91 -3.10
C GLY A 224 -80.68 -4.11 -2.72
N ILE A 225 -81.71 -3.88 -1.90
CA ILE A 225 -83.04 -4.49 -1.99
C ILE A 225 -83.98 -3.64 -1.12
N ALA A 226 -85.16 -3.41 -1.69
CA ALA A 226 -86.26 -2.56 -1.23
C ALA A 226 -86.98 -3.07 0.04
N ALA A 227 -87.65 -2.13 0.73
CA ALA A 227 -88.94 -2.39 1.38
C ALA A 227 -89.75 -1.08 1.54
N SER A 228 -91.01 -1.17 1.12
CA SER A 228 -92.19 -0.30 1.28
C SER A 228 -92.29 0.58 2.54
N VAL A 229 -92.84 1.80 2.42
CA VAL A 229 -94.27 2.17 2.59
C VAL A 229 -94.52 3.48 1.84
#